data_AF-A0AAQ3TD80-F1
#
_entry.id   AF-A0AAQ3TD80-F1
#
_cell.length_a   1.000
_cell.length_b   1.000
_cell.length_c   1.000
_cell.angle_alpha   90.00
_cell.angle_beta   90.00
_cell.angle_gamma   90.00
#
_symmetry.space_group_name_H-M   'P 1'
#
loop_
_entity.id
_entity.type
_entity.pdbx_description
1 polymer ?
#
loop_
_entity_poly.entity_id
_entity_poly.type
_entity_poly.pdbx_seq_one_letter_code
_entity_poly.pdbx_strand_id
1 'polypeptide(L)'
;MRDDTELAPDDLNAAFYKAAWPWIVQHVQTLVTNFYQTWDMPQDLNKTFITLIPKGTNANTPQSFRPISLCIEITHSFSLKNWNQQAFMLKIDLAKAFDRIEWSFMKRALQRRGFSHHFCRLVHQCISTTSFSVIINGQPYRKFSAQRGIRQGWPLSPYLFVLAINELTNYLQDAMQTD
;
A
#
# COMPACT_ATOMS: atom_id res chain seq x y z
N MET A 1 29.76 28.45 5.84
CA MET A 1 28.49 29.02 5.33
C MET A 1 28.10 28.17 4.13
N ARG A 2 27.19 27.20 4.19
CA ARG A 2 26.32 26.63 5.24
C ARG A 2 26.51 25.10 5.14
N ASP A 3 26.84 24.44 6.23
CA ASP A 3 26.86 22.97 6.33
C ASP A 3 26.02 22.57 7.53
N ASP A 4 24.72 22.83 7.43
CA ASP A 4 23.69 22.27 8.31
C ASP A 4 22.56 21.81 7.41
N THR A 5 22.83 20.79 6.60
CA THR A 5 21.75 20.01 5.98
C THR A 5 21.60 18.78 6.86
N GLU A 6 20.72 18.92 7.85
CA GLU A 6 20.15 17.82 8.61
C GLU A 6 19.67 16.76 7.60
N LEU A 7 20.48 15.71 7.38
CA LEU A 7 20.14 14.59 6.50
C LEU A 7 18.78 14.07 6.97
N ALA A 8 17.81 14.03 6.06
CA ALA A 8 16.54 13.41 6.38
C ALA A 8 16.84 11.95 6.78
N PRO A 9 16.13 11.37 7.77
CA PRO A 9 16.31 9.96 8.18
C PRO A 9 16.18 8.94 7.03
N ASP A 10 15.71 9.37 5.85
CA ASP A 10 15.34 8.57 4.70
C ASP A 10 16.39 8.55 3.57
N ASP A 11 17.58 9.17 3.72
CA ASP A 11 18.61 9.24 2.65
C ASP A 11 19.43 7.95 2.45
N LEU A 12 18.92 6.80 2.88
CA LEU A 12 19.54 5.49 2.63
C LEU A 12 19.22 5.01 1.21
N ASN A 13 19.99 5.46 0.23
CA ASN A 13 19.83 5.06 -1.17
C ASN A 13 20.55 3.74 -1.51
N ALA A 14 20.38 3.23 -2.73
CA ALA A 14 21.00 1.98 -3.17
C ALA A 14 22.53 1.96 -3.05
N ALA A 15 23.22 3.10 -3.16
CA ALA A 15 24.67 3.17 -3.01
C ALA A 15 25.10 2.96 -1.56
N PHE A 16 24.35 3.49 -0.59
CA PHE A 16 24.55 3.18 0.84
C PHE A 16 24.46 1.67 1.09
N TYR A 17 23.39 1.02 0.63
CA TYR A 17 23.22 -0.42 0.85
C TYR A 17 24.32 -1.26 0.19
N LYS A 18 24.80 -0.87 -1.00
CA LYS A 18 25.92 -1.55 -1.67
C LYS A 18 27.22 -1.42 -0.86
N ALA A 19 27.52 -0.22 -0.36
CA ALA A 19 28.71 0.03 0.44
C ALA A 19 28.63 -0.66 1.82
N ALA A 20 27.46 -0.64 2.46
CA ALA A 20 27.25 -1.19 3.78
C ALA A 20 26.99 -2.71 3.80
N TRP A 21 26.76 -3.32 2.64
CA TRP A 21 26.38 -4.74 2.50
C TRP A 21 27.26 -5.70 3.31
N PRO A 22 28.60 -5.58 3.32
CA PRO A 22 29.45 -6.49 4.10
C PRO A 22 29.16 -6.50 5.60
N TRP A 23 28.63 -5.40 6.14
CA TRP A 23 28.31 -5.27 7.58
C TRP A 23 26.87 -5.63 7.92
N ILE A 24 25.93 -5.42 6.99
CA ILE A 24 24.50 -5.60 7.26
C ILE A 24 23.93 -6.93 6.74
N VAL A 25 24.62 -7.61 5.82
CA VAL A 25 24.11 -8.82 5.14
C VAL A 25 23.62 -9.88 6.12
N GLN A 26 24.38 -10.16 7.17
CA GLN A 26 24.02 -11.19 8.14
C GLN A 26 22.72 -10.82 8.88
N HIS A 27 22.59 -9.56 9.30
CA HIS A 27 21.38 -9.06 9.96
C HIS A 27 20.16 -9.14 9.05
N VAL A 28 20.31 -8.74 7.78
CA VAL A 28 19.24 -8.81 6.78
C VAL A 28 18.82 -10.26 6.53
N GLN A 29 19.77 -11.17 6.36
CA GLN A 29 19.48 -12.59 6.16
C GLN A 29 18.75 -13.19 7.36
N THR A 30 19.26 -12.98 8.57
CA THR A 30 18.61 -13.47 9.80
C THR A 30 17.18 -12.91 9.93
N LEU A 31 16.99 -11.63 9.67
CA LEU A 31 15.68 -10.99 9.70
C LEU A 31 14.71 -11.61 8.69
N VAL A 32 15.13 -11.77 7.43
CA VAL A 32 14.30 -12.36 6.37
C VAL A 32 13.98 -13.82 6.68
N THR A 33 14.97 -14.61 7.10
CA THR A 33 14.77 -16.03 7.46
C THR A 33 13.83 -16.17 8.65
N ASN A 34 14.02 -15.38 9.71
CA ASN A 34 13.16 -15.43 10.89
C ASN A 34 11.73 -15.04 10.54
N PHE A 35 11.54 -13.97 9.77
CA PHE A 35 10.22 -13.55 9.32
C PHE A 35 9.55 -14.66 8.48
N TYR A 36 10.29 -15.24 7.54
CA TYR A 36 9.78 -16.33 6.71
C TYR A 36 9.33 -17.51 7.57
N GLN A 37 10.13 -17.93 8.55
CA GLN A 37 9.83 -19.12 9.37
C GLN A 37 8.74 -18.90 10.42
N THR A 38 8.76 -17.75 11.09
CA THR A 38 7.92 -17.49 12.28
C THR A 38 6.65 -16.71 11.96
N TRP A 39 6.60 -16.09 10.77
CA TRP A 39 5.60 -15.09 10.41
C TRP A 39 5.60 -13.87 11.34
N ASP A 40 6.68 -13.62 12.10
CA ASP A 40 6.76 -12.46 12.98
C ASP A 40 7.53 -11.32 12.34
N MET A 41 6.85 -10.19 12.13
CA MET A 41 7.43 -9.00 11.52
C MET A 41 7.93 -8.09 12.64
N PRO A 42 9.23 -7.75 12.69
CA PRO A 42 9.75 -6.80 13.67
C PRO A 42 8.95 -5.50 13.63
N GLN A 43 8.41 -5.07 14.77
CA GLN A 43 7.50 -3.92 14.83
C GLN A 43 8.15 -2.63 14.35
N ASP A 44 9.48 -2.51 14.50
CA ASP A 44 10.23 -1.35 14.03
C ASP A 44 10.20 -1.19 12.51
N LEU A 45 10.15 -2.30 11.76
CA LEU A 45 10.04 -2.30 10.30
C LEU A 45 8.60 -2.06 9.83
N ASN A 46 7.62 -2.35 10.68
CA ASN A 46 6.21 -2.15 10.36
C ASN A 46 5.61 -0.84 10.89
N LYS A 47 6.47 0.17 11.11
CA LYS A 47 6.06 1.55 11.37
C LYS A 47 5.89 2.31 10.05
N THR A 48 4.83 3.09 9.97
CA THR A 48 4.53 3.98 8.85
C THR A 48 4.24 5.36 9.37
N PHE A 49 4.79 6.38 8.72
CA PHE A 49 4.43 7.76 8.99
C PHE A 49 3.39 8.22 7.99
N ILE A 50 2.32 8.83 8.48
CA ILE A 50 1.34 9.51 7.64
C ILE A 50 1.76 10.97 7.59
N THR A 51 2.29 11.37 6.43
CA THR A 51 2.55 12.77 6.12
C THR A 51 1.33 13.37 5.45
N LEU A 52 0.76 14.41 6.06
CA LEU A 52 -0.37 15.14 5.51
C LEU A 52 0.14 16.15 4.48
N ILE A 53 -0.10 15.89 3.19
CA ILE A 53 0.28 16.80 2.09
C ILE A 53 -0.90 17.72 1.76
N PRO A 54 -0.83 19.03 2.04
CA PRO A 54 -1.90 19.98 1.78
C PRO A 54 -2.21 20.09 0.27
N LYS A 55 -3.48 20.25 -0.11
CA LYS A 55 -3.92 20.58 -1.48
C LYS A 55 -3.82 22.07 -1.82
N GLY A 56 -3.59 22.94 -0.82
CA GLY A 56 -3.51 24.39 -0.96
C GLY A 56 -3.11 25.08 0.35
N THR A 57 -3.06 26.41 0.36
CA THR A 57 -2.54 27.23 1.48
C THR A 57 -3.43 27.26 2.74
N ASN A 58 -4.70 26.83 2.65
CA ASN A 58 -5.65 26.79 3.77
C ASN A 58 -6.26 25.38 3.97
N ALA A 59 -5.40 24.39 4.24
CA ALA A 59 -5.81 23.01 4.44
C ALA A 59 -6.28 22.75 5.89
N ASN A 60 -7.55 23.06 6.19
CA ASN A 60 -8.11 22.98 7.55
C ASN A 60 -9.04 21.77 7.77
N THR A 61 -9.29 20.94 6.74
CA THR A 61 -10.16 19.76 6.82
C THR A 61 -9.47 18.51 6.28
N PRO A 62 -9.74 17.29 6.77
CA PRO A 62 -9.14 16.05 6.25
C PRO A 62 -9.26 15.85 4.73
N GLN A 63 -10.31 16.42 4.11
CA GLN A 63 -10.56 16.39 2.66
C GLN A 63 -9.61 17.28 1.85
N SER A 64 -8.98 18.26 2.50
CA SER A 64 -8.04 19.21 1.90
C SER A 64 -6.60 18.66 1.77
N PHE A 65 -6.38 17.40 2.10
CA PHE A 65 -5.10 16.70 1.91
C PHE A 65 -5.17 15.73 0.71
N ARG A 66 -4.08 15.56 -0.04
CA ARG A 66 -4.04 14.69 -1.24
C ARG A 66 -4.08 13.21 -0.84
N PRO A 67 -5.10 12.43 -1.26
CA PRO A 67 -4.92 10.99 -1.37
C PRO A 67 -4.01 10.69 -2.57
N ILE A 68 -3.06 9.78 -2.42
CA ILE A 68 -2.23 9.30 -3.53
C ILE A 68 -3.16 8.54 -4.49
N SER A 69 -3.36 9.05 -5.71
CA SER A 69 -4.36 8.55 -6.66
C SER A 69 -3.72 8.05 -7.96
N LEU A 70 -3.74 6.73 -8.15
CA LEU A 70 -3.34 6.01 -9.38
C LEU A 70 -4.43 6.05 -10.48
N CYS A 71 -5.63 6.57 -10.20
CA CYS A 71 -6.78 6.47 -11.11
C CYS A 71 -6.76 7.44 -12.30
N ILE A 72 -5.86 8.42 -12.34
CA ILE A 72 -5.85 9.47 -13.37
C ILE A 72 -5.37 8.94 -14.72
N GLU A 73 -4.43 7.99 -14.75
CA GLU A 73 -3.76 7.55 -15.99
C GLU A 73 -4.68 6.76 -16.92
N ILE A 74 -5.53 5.88 -16.36
CA ILE A 74 -6.45 5.02 -17.14
C ILE A 74 -7.51 5.84 -17.90
N THR A 75 -7.90 7.00 -17.39
CA THR A 75 -8.94 7.82 -18.03
C THR A 75 -8.44 8.51 -19.31
N HIS A 76 -7.16 8.85 -19.39
CA HIS A 76 -6.56 9.52 -20.56
C HIS A 76 -6.48 8.60 -21.79
N SER A 77 -6.34 7.29 -21.59
CA SER A 77 -6.32 6.29 -22.66
C SER A 77 -7.68 6.02 -23.33
N PHE A 78 -8.79 6.44 -22.72
CA PHE A 78 -10.15 6.24 -23.25
C PHE A 78 -10.62 7.32 -24.24
N SER A 79 -9.74 8.21 -24.73
CA SER A 79 -10.02 9.06 -25.90
C SER A 79 -10.11 8.22 -27.17
N LEU A 80 -11.20 7.44 -27.25
CA LEU A 80 -11.58 6.60 -28.37
C LEU A 80 -12.08 7.50 -29.50
N LYS A 81 -11.21 7.79 -30.46
CA LYS A 81 -11.52 8.62 -31.64
C LYS A 81 -12.59 8.04 -32.58
N ASN A 82 -13.06 6.79 -32.41
CA ASN A 82 -13.91 6.08 -33.38
C ASN A 82 -15.08 5.29 -32.76
N TRP A 83 -15.99 5.94 -32.01
CA TRP A 83 -17.25 5.30 -31.59
C TRP A 83 -18.45 6.02 -32.21
N ASN A 84 -19.12 5.37 -33.16
CA ASN A 84 -20.28 5.90 -33.91
C ASN A 84 -21.62 5.38 -33.37
N GLN A 85 -21.66 4.95 -32.11
CA GLN A 85 -22.87 4.45 -31.43
C GLN A 85 -23.14 5.24 -30.14
N GLN A 86 -24.42 5.41 -29.80
CA GLN A 86 -24.82 5.95 -28.51
C GLN A 86 -24.47 4.95 -27.40
N ALA A 87 -23.40 5.23 -26.66
CA ALA A 87 -22.99 4.46 -25.49
C ALA A 87 -23.15 5.32 -24.24
N PHE A 88 -23.53 4.70 -23.13
CA PHE A 88 -23.42 5.31 -21.80
C PHE A 88 -22.23 4.69 -21.07
N MET A 89 -21.40 5.53 -20.44
CA MET A 89 -20.26 5.08 -19.64
C MET A 89 -20.62 5.19 -18.16
N LEU A 90 -20.62 4.07 -17.45
CA LEU A 90 -20.72 4.05 -16.00
C LEU A 90 -19.32 3.96 -15.39
N LYS A 91 -18.89 5.03 -14.73
CA LYS A 91 -17.63 5.07 -13.98
C LYS A 91 -17.90 4.75 -12.51
N ILE A 92 -17.28 3.69 -12.00
CA ILE A 92 -17.30 3.33 -10.58
C ILE A 92 -15.95 3.73 -9.96
N ASP A 93 -15.98 4.65 -8.99
CA ASP A 93 -14.79 5.10 -8.27
C ASP A 93 -14.67 4.40 -6.92
N LEU A 94 -13.53 3.75 -6.67
CA LEU A 94 -13.26 3.07 -5.41
C LEU A 94 -12.63 4.05 -4.43
N ALA A 95 -13.48 4.75 -3.67
CA ALA A 95 -13.04 5.72 -2.68
C ALA A 95 -12.10 5.08 -1.64
N LYS A 96 -10.85 5.55 -1.60
CA LYS A 96 -9.79 5.05 -0.70
C LYS A 96 -9.58 3.54 -0.79
N ALA A 97 -9.47 3.03 -2.03
CA ALA A 97 -9.46 1.61 -2.32
C ALA A 97 -8.40 0.82 -1.51
N PHE A 98 -7.19 1.36 -1.34
CA PHE A 98 -6.15 0.73 -0.53
C PHE A 98 -6.54 0.63 0.95
N ASP A 99 -7.17 1.65 1.52
CA ASP A 99 -7.51 1.73 2.95
C ASP A 99 -8.72 0.88 3.33
N ARG A 100 -9.50 0.41 2.35
CA ARG A 100 -10.78 -0.26 2.57
C ARG A 100 -10.77 -1.77 2.31
N ILE A 101 -9.66 -2.33 1.82
CA ILE A 101 -9.57 -3.77 1.57
C ILE A 101 -9.58 -4.54 2.89
N GLU A 102 -10.61 -5.37 3.07
CA GLU A 102 -10.72 -6.26 4.22
C GLU A 102 -9.65 -7.36 4.15
N TRP A 103 -8.91 -7.60 5.24
CA TRP A 103 -7.83 -8.60 5.25
C TRP A 103 -8.35 -10.02 5.05
N SER A 104 -9.57 -10.32 5.54
CA SER A 104 -10.20 -11.61 5.30
C SER A 104 -10.50 -11.83 3.82
N PHE A 105 -10.89 -10.77 3.10
CA PHE A 105 -11.08 -10.81 1.65
C PHE A 105 -9.76 -11.05 0.93
N MET A 106 -8.69 -10.32 1.30
CA MET A 106 -7.35 -10.53 0.75
C MET A 106 -6.86 -11.97 0.94
N LYS A 107 -7.03 -12.51 2.15
CA LYS A 107 -6.64 -13.90 2.46
C LYS A 107 -7.39 -14.90 1.57
N ARG A 108 -8.70 -14.73 1.40
CA ARG A 108 -9.51 -15.59 0.50
C ARG A 108 -9.07 -15.46 -0.95
N ALA A 109 -8.80 -14.24 -1.42
CA ALA A 109 -8.33 -13.99 -2.78
C ALA A 109 -7.01 -14.71 -3.08
N LEU A 110 -6.04 -14.62 -2.15
CA LEU A 110 -4.76 -15.35 -2.26
C LEU A 110 -4.97 -16.87 -2.27
N GLN A 111 -5.81 -17.38 -1.37
CA GLN A 111 -6.08 -18.82 -1.31
C GLN A 111 -6.74 -19.36 -2.59
N ARG A 112 -7.71 -18.62 -3.16
CA ARG A 112 -8.37 -18.99 -4.43
C ARG A 112 -7.41 -18.98 -5.62
N ARG A 113 -6.38 -18.15 -5.58
CA ARG A 113 -5.31 -18.12 -6.59
C ARG A 113 -4.25 -19.21 -6.40
N GLY A 114 -4.41 -20.09 -5.41
CA GLY A 114 -3.52 -21.23 -5.18
C GLY A 114 -2.27 -20.89 -4.36
N PHE A 115 -2.20 -19.71 -3.74
CA PHE A 115 -1.07 -19.38 -2.87
C PHE A 115 -1.07 -20.26 -1.62
N SER A 116 0.13 -20.68 -1.20
CA SER A 116 0.30 -21.50 -0.01
C SER A 116 -0.22 -20.78 1.23
N HIS A 117 -0.72 -21.55 2.21
CA HIS A 117 -1.14 -20.99 3.48
C HIS A 117 0.00 -20.23 4.19
N HIS A 118 1.23 -20.71 4.02
CA HIS A 118 2.43 -20.05 4.53
C HIS A 118 2.60 -18.64 3.94
N PHE A 119 2.52 -18.50 2.61
CA PHE A 119 2.60 -17.18 1.97
C PHE A 119 1.44 -16.27 2.38
N CYS A 120 0.22 -16.81 2.47
CA CYS A 120 -0.94 -16.05 2.94
C CYS A 120 -0.73 -15.50 4.35
N ARG A 121 -0.08 -16.27 5.24
CA ARG A 121 0.28 -15.81 6.59
C ARG A 121 1.32 -14.71 6.58
N LEU A 122 2.36 -14.82 5.74
CA LEU A 122 3.36 -13.76 5.59
C LEU A 122 2.70 -12.45 5.15
N VAL A 123 1.86 -12.49 4.11
CA VAL A 123 1.13 -11.31 3.64
C VAL A 123 0.21 -10.77 4.73
N HIS A 124 -0.53 -11.64 5.42
CA HIS A 124 -1.39 -11.23 6.53
C HIS A 124 -0.60 -10.52 7.63
N GLN A 125 0.57 -11.03 8.03
CA GLN A 125 1.36 -10.38 9.06
C GLN A 125 1.83 -8.99 8.60
N CYS A 126 2.29 -8.87 7.36
CA CYS A 126 2.72 -7.60 6.79
C CYS A 126 1.64 -6.52 6.88
N ILE A 127 0.39 -6.86 6.51
CA ILE A 127 -0.71 -5.89 6.47
C ILE A 127 -1.37 -5.66 7.84
N SER A 128 -1.39 -6.66 8.72
CA SER A 128 -2.13 -6.59 9.99
C SER A 128 -1.36 -6.03 11.17
N THR A 129 -0.02 -6.09 11.14
CA THR A 129 0.84 -5.55 12.20
C THR A 129 1.30 -4.12 11.93
N THR A 130 0.83 -3.49 10.85
CA THR A 130 1.22 -2.13 10.51
C THR A 130 0.70 -1.12 11.53
N SER A 131 1.63 -0.34 12.08
CA SER A 131 1.33 0.79 12.93
C SER A 131 1.61 2.11 12.21
N PHE A 132 0.77 3.10 12.46
CA PHE A 132 0.80 4.42 11.87
C PHE A 132 1.05 5.46 12.96
N SER A 133 1.79 6.50 12.62
CA SER A 133 1.86 7.73 13.43
C SER A 133 1.66 8.93 12.52
N VAL A 134 0.91 9.92 12.99
CA VAL A 134 0.76 11.20 12.30
C VAL A 134 1.94 12.08 12.67
N ILE A 135 2.62 12.65 11.67
CA ILE A 135 3.65 13.66 11.90
C ILE A 135 2.96 15.03 12.03
N ILE A 136 3.15 15.70 13.16
CA ILE A 136 2.67 17.07 13.41
C ILE A 136 3.91 17.92 13.73
N ASN A 137 4.16 18.95 12.93
CA ASN A 137 5.34 19.82 13.06
C ASN A 137 6.67 19.06 13.13
N GLY A 138 6.83 18.03 12.29
CA GLY A 138 8.05 17.20 12.25
C GLY A 138 8.16 16.14 13.35
N GLN A 139 7.23 16.11 14.31
CA GLN A 139 7.26 15.14 15.41
C GLN A 139 6.14 14.09 15.29
N PRO A 140 6.43 12.81 15.52
CA PRO A 140 5.41 11.77 15.54
C PRO A 140 4.51 11.94 16.77
N TYR A 141 3.21 12.04 16.55
CA TYR A 141 2.24 12.24 17.62
C TYR A 141 1.78 10.92 18.25
N ARG A 142 0.64 10.37 17.83
CA ARG A 142 0.04 9.17 18.42
C ARG A 142 0.15 7.99 17.46
N LYS A 143 0.58 6.84 17.99
CA LYS A 143 0.55 5.57 17.28
C LYS A 143 -0.86 4.96 17.28
N PHE A 144 -1.25 4.40 16.16
CA PHE A 144 -2.47 3.61 16.01
C PHE A 144 -2.24 2.48 15.00
N SER A 145 -2.97 1.38 15.12
CA SER A 145 -2.84 0.22 14.22
C SER A 145 -3.90 0.27 13.12
N ALA A 146 -3.58 -0.23 11.92
CA ALA A 146 -4.61 -0.52 10.94
C ALA A 146 -5.54 -1.62 11.44
N GLN A 147 -6.79 -1.58 10.99
CA GLN A 147 -7.75 -2.67 11.15
C GLN A 147 -8.10 -3.34 9.81
N ARG A 148 -7.78 -2.65 8.71
CA ARG A 148 -7.99 -3.08 7.33
C ARG A 148 -7.09 -2.27 6.42
N GLY A 149 -7.11 -2.64 5.15
CA GLY A 149 -6.40 -1.97 4.08
C GLY A 149 -4.99 -2.52 3.87
N ILE A 150 -4.36 -2.01 2.82
CA ILE A 150 -3.02 -2.37 2.37
C ILE A 150 -2.15 -1.12 2.46
N ARG A 151 -0.95 -1.24 3.04
CA ARG A 151 -0.03 -0.13 3.26
C ARG A 151 0.42 0.51 1.93
N GLN A 152 0.12 1.78 1.72
CA GLN A 152 0.67 2.53 0.57
C GLN A 152 2.17 2.78 0.76
N GLY A 153 2.94 2.75 -0.34
CA GLY A 153 4.41 2.89 -0.31
C GLY A 153 5.17 1.58 -0.07
N TRP A 154 4.47 0.47 0.17
CA TRP A 154 5.09 -0.87 0.18
C TRP A 154 5.20 -1.44 -1.23
N PRO A 155 6.36 -2.03 -1.62
CA PRO A 155 6.56 -2.57 -2.97
C PRO A 155 5.53 -3.62 -3.38
N LEU A 156 5.00 -4.39 -2.42
CA LEU A 156 4.03 -5.46 -2.69
C LEU A 156 2.59 -4.96 -2.84
N SER A 157 2.29 -3.76 -2.35
CA SER A 157 0.93 -3.24 -2.25
C SER A 157 0.21 -3.03 -3.59
N PRO A 158 0.87 -2.56 -4.67
CA PRO A 158 0.24 -2.50 -5.99
C PRO A 158 -0.19 -3.89 -6.50
N TYR A 159 0.62 -4.92 -6.28
CA TYR A 159 0.31 -6.28 -6.71
C TYR A 159 -0.86 -6.89 -5.92
N LEU A 160 -0.87 -6.71 -4.60
CA LEU A 160 -1.98 -7.13 -3.76
C LEU A 160 -3.27 -6.39 -4.15
N PHE A 161 -3.16 -5.11 -4.49
CA PHE A 161 -4.31 -4.34 -4.96
C PHE A 161 -4.87 -4.89 -6.27
N VAL A 162 -4.02 -5.16 -7.27
CA VAL A 162 -4.45 -5.78 -8.53
C VAL A 162 -5.12 -7.12 -8.29
N LEU A 163 -4.56 -7.94 -7.39
CA LEU A 163 -5.14 -9.23 -7.03
C LEU A 163 -6.53 -9.07 -6.37
N ALA A 164 -6.69 -8.10 -5.48
CA ALA A 164 -7.97 -7.78 -4.85
C ALA A 164 -9.03 -7.34 -5.86
N ILE A 165 -8.66 -6.49 -6.82
CA ILE A 165 -9.57 -6.04 -7.88
C ILE A 165 -9.97 -7.20 -8.79
N ASN A 166 -9.03 -8.06 -9.17
CA ASN A 166 -9.31 -9.24 -9.99
C ASN A 166 -10.28 -10.20 -9.28
N GLU A 167 -10.11 -10.40 -7.97
CA GLU A 167 -11.03 -11.21 -7.19
C GLU A 167 -12.43 -10.58 -7.08
N LEU A 168 -12.50 -9.26 -6.93
CA LEU A 168 -13.77 -8.53 -6.93
C LEU A 168 -14.48 -8.69 -8.29
N THR A 169 -13.75 -8.58 -9.40
CA THR A 169 -14.30 -8.77 -10.75
C THR A 169 -14.89 -10.17 -10.92
N ASN A 170 -14.18 -11.21 -10.49
CA ASN A 170 -14.70 -12.59 -10.55
C ASN A 170 -15.99 -12.73 -9.73
N TYR A 171 -16.02 -12.19 -8.51
CA TYR A 171 -17.21 -12.26 -7.65
C TYR A 171 -18.43 -11.58 -8.28
N LEU A 172 -18.22 -10.42 -8.93
CA LEU A 172 -19.28 -9.72 -9.64
C LEU A 172 -19.75 -10.49 -10.87
N GLN A 173 -18.84 -11.12 -11.62
CA GLN A 173 -19.20 -11.95 -12.77
C GLN A 173 -20.02 -13.17 -12.37
N ASP A 174 -19.62 -13.87 -11.31
CA ASP A 174 -20.37 -15.03 -10.79
C ASP A 174 -21.78 -14.61 -10.35
N ALA A 175 -21.89 -13.49 -9.63
CA ALA A 175 -23.17 -12.95 -9.18
C ALA A 175 -24.10 -12.57 -10.34
N MET A 176 -23.56 -12.06 -11.45
CA MET A 176 -24.34 -11.73 -12.65
C MET A 176 -24.83 -12.96 -13.43
N GLN A 177 -24.22 -14.13 -13.23
CA GLN A 177 -24.62 -15.38 -13.86
C GLN A 177 -25.64 -16.18 -13.02
N THR A 178 -25.95 -15.71 -11.81
CA THR A 178 -26.86 -16.40 -10.89
C THR A 178 -28.34 -15.95 -11.02
N ASP A 179 -28.65 -15.14 -12.03
CA ASP A 179 -30.00 -14.74 -12.47
C ASP A 179 -30.37 -15.42 -13.80
#